data_AF-A0A942MQF3-F1
#
_entry.id   AF-A0A942MQF3-F1
#
_cell.length_a   1.000
_cell.length_b   1.000
_cell.length_c   1.000
_cell.angle_alpha   90.00
_cell.angle_beta   90.00
_cell.angle_gamma   90.00
#
_symmetry.space_group_name_H-M   'P 1'
#
loop_
_entity.id
_entity.type
_entity.pdbx_description
1 polymer ?
#
loop_
_entity_poly.entity_id
_entity_poly.type
_entity_poly.pdbx_seq_one_letter_code
_entity_poly.pdbx_strand_id
1 'polypeptide(L)' 'MLVEFTLVHWVLVVILMIALITDLKWRKIYNWTLLPGVIFGLSYHGYTAGLPGLVSSGQGLLLGLAVLFIPFAAGGIG' A
#
# COMPACT_ATOMS: atom_id res chain seq x y z
N MET A 1 3.44 22.51 -14.00
CA MET A 1 2.54 21.77 -13.11
C MET A 1 3.39 21.25 -11.97
N LEU A 2 3.50 22.02 -10.88
CA LEU A 2 4.27 21.58 -9.72
C LEU A 2 3.49 20.44 -9.09
N VAL A 3 4.15 19.31 -8.84
CA VAL A 3 3.55 18.18 -8.12
C VAL A 3 3.48 18.60 -6.66
N GLU A 4 2.28 18.91 -6.18
CA GLU A 4 2.06 19.25 -4.77
C GLU A 4 2.19 17.98 -3.92
N PHE A 5 3.28 17.89 -3.16
CA PHE A 5 3.54 16.75 -2.28
C PHE A 5 2.67 16.85 -1.01
N THR A 6 1.64 16.01 -0.93
CA THR A 6 0.81 15.87 0.28
C THR A 6 1.43 14.91 1.30
N LEU A 7 0.94 14.93 2.55
CA LEU A 7 1.40 14.08 3.65
C LEU A 7 1.47 12.58 3.28
N VAL A 8 0.49 12.10 2.52
CA VAL A 8 0.41 10.69 2.11
C VAL A 8 1.60 10.29 1.22
N HIS A 9 2.11 11.21 0.39
CA HIS A 9 3.26 10.95 -0.46
C HIS A 9 4.53 10.73 0.38
N TRP A 10 4.73 11.55 1.42
CA TRP A 10 5.87 11.37 2.32
C TRP A 10 5.80 10.05 3.08
N VAL A 11 4.61 9.66 3.55
CA VAL A 11 4.41 8.36 4.21
C VAL A 11 4.69 7.20 3.26
N LEU A 12 4.24 7.28 2.01
CA LEU A 12 4.53 6.28 0.98
C LEU A 12 6.03 6.15 0.74
N VAL A 13 6.76 7.26 0.61
CA VAL A 13 8.22 7.24 0.43
C VAL A 13 8.90 6.51 1.60
N VAL A 14 8.49 6.79 2.83
CA VAL A 14 9.05 6.11 4.02
C VAL A 14 8.77 4.61 3.99
N ILE A 15 7.53 4.19 3.68
CA ILE A 15 7.16 2.78 3.60
C ILE A 15 7.98 2.06 2.51
N LEU A 16 8.11 2.68 1.33
CA LEU A 16 8.90 2.12 0.23
C LEU A 16 10.38 2.02 0.57
N MET A 17 10.94 3.00 1.27
CA MET A 17 12.34 2.95 1.74
C MET A 17 12.53 1.81 2.76
N ILE A 18 11.60 1.63 3.70
CA ILE A 18 11.64 0.51 4.65
C ILE A 18 11.54 -0.83 3.91
N ALA A 19 10.62 -0.95 2.95
CA ALA A 19 10.47 -2.15 2.14
C ALA A 19 11.76 -2.45 1.36
N LEU A 20 12.33 -1.46 0.68
CA LEU A 20 13.58 -1.59 -0.07
C LEU A 20 14.74 -2.07 0.82
N ILE A 21 14.93 -1.44 1.97
CA ILE A 21 16.01 -1.82 2.90
C ILE A 21 15.79 -3.23 3.45
N THR A 22 14.55 -3.58 3.79
CA THR A 22 14.21 -4.90 4.34
C THR A 22 14.39 -5.99 3.29
N ASP A 23 13.92 -5.76 2.07
CA ASP A 23 14.03 -6.68 0.95
C ASP A 23 15.50 -6.93 0.59
N LEU A 24 16.33 -5.88 0.55
CA LEU A 24 17.77 -6.01 0.28
C LEU A 24 18.52 -6.72 1.42
N LYS A 25 18.16 -6.45 2.67
CA LYS A 25 18.87 -7.00 3.84
C LYS A 25 18.56 -8.48 4.08
N TRP A 26 17.30 -8.87 3.92
CA TRP A 26 16.84 -10.21 4.29
C TRP A 26 16.55 -11.11 3.08
N ARG A 27 16.58 -10.56 1.85
CA ARG A 27 16.27 -11.27 0.58
C ARG A 27 14.94 -12.03 0.62
N LYS A 28 14.01 -11.56 1.46
CA LYS A 28 12.64 -12.07 1.59
C LYS A 28 11.72 -10.87 1.54
N ILE A 29 10.69 -10.97 0.70
CA ILE A 29 9.65 -9.96 0.57
C ILE A 29 8.66 -10.20 1.72
N TYR A 30 8.79 -9.42 2.79
CA TYR A 30 7.92 -9.56 3.95
C TYR A 30 6.62 -8.79 3.74
N ASN A 31 5.49 -9.49 3.84
CA ASN A 31 4.17 -8.86 3.81
C ASN A 31 3.85 -8.04 5.08
N TRP A 32 4.72 -8.09 6.10
CA TRP A 32 4.52 -7.34 7.34
C TRP A 32 4.58 -5.83 7.09
N THR A 33 5.38 -5.36 6.14
CA THR A 33 5.46 -3.92 5.81
C THR A 33 4.19 -3.41 5.14
N LEU A 34 3.40 -4.30 4.52
CA LEU A 34 2.12 -3.95 3.88
C LEU A 34 1.04 -3.60 4.91
N LEU A 35 0.95 -4.36 6.00
CA LEU A 35 -0.05 -4.18 7.07
C LEU A 35 -0.12 -2.74 7.64
N PRO A 36 0.99 -2.12 8.09
CA PRO A 36 0.96 -0.75 8.61
C PRO A 36 0.60 0.26 7.52
N GLY A 37 1.00 0.04 6.27
CA GLY A 37 0.61 0.89 5.14
C GLY A 37 -0.90 0.85 4.88
N VAL A 38 -1.50 -0.34 4.89
CA VAL A 38 -2.95 -0.53 4.71
C VAL A 38 -3.74 0.09 5.86
N ILE A 39 -3.32 -0.15 7.10
CA ILE A 39 -3.97 0.43 8.29
C ILE A 39 -3.91 1.96 8.25
N PHE A 40 -2.74 2.53 7.95
CA PHE A 40 -2.58 3.98 7.84
C PHE A 40 -3.44 4.56 6.71
N GLY A 41 -3.43 3.95 5.52
CA GLY A 41 -4.20 4.40 4.37
C GLY A 41 -5.71 4.42 4.63
N LEU A 42 -6.26 3.33 5.18
CA LEU A 42 -7.69 3.24 5.54
C LEU A 42 -8.06 4.23 6.65
N SER A 43 -7.23 4.33 7.70
CA SER A 43 -7.49 5.23 8.82
C SER A 43 -7.43 6.70 8.42
N TYR A 44 -6.44 7.06 7.60
CA TYR A 44 -6.27 8.42 7.10
C TYR A 44 -7.44 8.84 6.21
N HIS A 45 -7.80 8.02 5.21
CA HIS A 45 -8.92 8.34 4.31
C HIS A 45 -10.27 8.30 5.02
N GLY A 46 -10.44 7.40 6.00
CA GLY A 46 -11.62 7.38 6.86
C GLY A 46 -11.74 8.62 7.74
N TYR A 47 -10.62 9.16 8.24
CA TYR A 47 -10.62 10.39 9.03
C TYR A 47 -10.84 11.65 8.17
N THR A 48 -10.23 11.74 6.99
CA THR A 48 -10.31 12.94 6.14
C THR A 48 -11.60 13.04 5.34
N ALA A 49 -12.13 11.90 4.88
CA ALA A 49 -13.26 11.86 3.95
C ALA A 49 -14.43 10.97 4.44
N GLY A 50 -14.36 10.43 5.65
CA GLY A 50 -15.43 9.64 6.25
C GLY A 50 -15.72 8.32 5.51
N LEU A 51 -17.00 7.94 5.44
CA LEU A 51 -17.46 6.74 4.76
C LEU A 51 -17.04 6.69 3.27
N PRO A 52 -17.19 7.79 2.49
CA PRO A 52 -16.69 7.82 1.10
C PRO A 52 -15.19 7.54 0.98
N GLY A 53 -14.38 8.06 1.90
CA GLY A 53 -12.94 7.80 1.95
C GLY A 53 -12.60 6.34 2.22
N LEU A 54 -13.34 5.69 3.12
CA LEU A 54 -13.20 4.25 3.39
C LEU A 54 -13.58 3.39 2.19
N VAL A 55 -14.67 3.73 1.48
CA VAL A 55 -15.07 3.00 0.28
C VAL A 55 -14.02 3.14 -0.82
N SER A 56 -13.54 4.35 -1.07
CA SER A 56 -12.52 4.60 -2.10
C SER A 56 -11.19 3.91 -1.78
N SER A 57 -10.71 4.01 -0.53
CA SER A 57 -9.48 3.35 -0.11
C SER A 57 -9.60 1.82 -0.07
N GLY A 58 -10.78 1.29 0.31
CA GLY A 58 -11.10 -0.13 0.23
C GLY A 58 -11.14 -0.67 -1.20
N GLN A 59 -11.70 0.09 -2.15
CA GLN A 59 -11.66 -0.25 -3.57
C GLN A 59 -10.23 -0.27 -4.11
N GLY A 60 -9.39 0.70 -3.72
CA GLY A 60 -7.96 0.72 -4.06
C GLY A 60 -7.22 -0.51 -3.52
N LEU A 61 -7.49 -0.91 -2.28
CA LEU A 61 -6.93 -2.12 -1.67
C LEU A 61 -7.33 -3.38 -2.44
N LEU A 62 -8.62 -3.52 -2.78
CA LEU A 62 -9.13 -4.66 -3.54
C LEU A 62 -8.55 -4.71 -4.95
N LEU A 63 -8.40 -3.55 -5.61
CA LEU A 63 -7.72 -3.45 -6.91
C LEU A 63 -6.26 -3.90 -6.83
N GLY A 64 -5.52 -3.41 -5.83
CA GLY A 64 -4.13 -3.84 -5.61
C GLY A 64 -4.00 -5.34 -5.36
N LEU A 65 -4.93 -5.90 -4.57
CA LEU A 65 -4.99 -7.34 -4.33
C LEU A 65 -5.33 -8.12 -5.60
N ALA A 66 -6.29 -7.65 -6.41
CA ALA A 66 -6.68 -8.28 -7.68
C ALA A 66 -5.50 -8.35 -8.65
N VAL A 67 -4.68 -7.29 -8.72
CA VAL A 67 -3.47 -7.26 -9.55
C VAL A 67 -2.47 -8.34 -9.12
N LEU A 68 -2.30 -8.56 -7.81
CA LEU A 68 -1.43 -9.63 -7.29
C LEU A 68 -2.06 -11.03 -7.43
N PHE A 69 -3.38 -11.11 -7.41
CA PHE A 69 -4.10 -12.38 -7.51
C PHE A 69 -3.99 -13.00 -8.91
N ILE A 70 -3.96 -12.19 -9.97
CA ILE A 70 -3.84 -12.68 -11.36
C ILE A 70 -2.60 -13.59 -11.55
N PRO A 71 -1.36 -13.14 -11.26
CA PRO A 71 -0.17 -13.97 -11.39
C PRO A 71 -0.10 -15.09 -10.32
N PHE A 72 -0.73 -14.91 -9.15
CA PHE A 72 -0.86 -15.99 -8.16
C PHE A 72 -1.72 -17.15 -8.69
N ALA A 73 -2.89 -16.83 -9.27
CA ALA A 73 -3.79 -17.82 -9.87
C ALA A 73 -3.17 -18.48 -11.12
N ALA A 74 -2.31 -17.76 -11.84
CA ALA A 74 -1.53 -18.31 -12.96
C ALA A 74 -0.33 -19.17 -12.53
N GLY A 75 -0.09 -19.34 -11.22
CA GLY A 75 1.01 -20.15 -10.68
C GLY A 75 2.40 -19.50 -10.81
N GLY A 76 2.47 -18.20 -11.10
CA GLY A 76 3.73 -17.47 -11.32
C GLY A 76 4.35 -16.87 -10.05
N ILE A 77 3.54 -16.56 -9.03
CA ILE A 77 4.00 -16.05 -7.74
C ILE A 77 3.23 -16.71 -6.59
N GLY A 78 3.92 -16.99 -5.49
CA GLY A 78 3.38 -17.73 -4.34
C GLY A 78 4.48 -18.48 -3.61
#